data_AF-A0A3R8Q537-F1
#
_entry.id   AF-A0A3R8Q537-F1
#
_cell.length_a   1.000
_cell.length_b   1.000
_cell.length_c   1.000
_cell.angle_alpha   90.00
_cell.angle_beta   90.00
_cell.angle_gamma   90.00
#
_symmetry.space_group_name_H-M   'P 1'
#
loop_
_entity.id
_entity.type
_entity.pdbx_description
1 polymer ?
#
loop_
_entity_poly.entity_id
_entity_poly.type
_entity_poly.pdbx_seq_one_letter_code
_entity_poly.pdbx_strand_id
1 'polypeptide(L)'
;MRAAAVLVAVAVLLIGSGTTSASPRPSHLQLVAHPDDDMLFMSPDVPLAIRSGARVATVFLTAGESDVQPPAGYAADRQAGARAAFAAMAGVADEWSRTALALPGGRWAEVQQLRRRPGVSLVFLGLPDDNDPASRHALSRLWRDPAHRVRTVLATGSVAPASSHDRTSVIAALVRVREEFAPTLVRTQDPRPDPRYQQHWGGAHDHPDHLATARFAEAALRGTVVPLLHYRDYNTADAPPNLPQRVVADKRAVFARYAAHDPLVGLGEPYAAWLSAMRLRRPWGTRWVTTGRHAHVRGKRLVLAEPGEESVVDTPGFTPREGSVAFVDPGRMVVQDRETGAVWLKEHDRPWFPLGAPPPRHPGVDLGPPSAASVRGRVVVAVRDAGGGVSVRDGRGWCRLGGTDIGDEVSTVVTSAGEAHVLAASRAGMLHWRLTEPGCGELVPSDEHPVGGIAAAGGHVAFRNATGEVVVLAEEAGWKRVRTLDADAITDPAIAPGPVLAFRNADGLLEVHRPGARAVLGPVEGRPALSPDGDQAAALTGDGLIRTFPVP
;
A
#
# COMPACT_ATOMS: atom_id res chain seq x y z
N MET A 1 -60.47 -9.06 61.56
CA MET A 1 -59.00 -8.95 61.39
C MET A 1 -58.73 -8.86 59.90
N ARG A 2 -58.31 -7.70 59.41
CA ARG A 2 -58.21 -7.36 57.99
C ARG A 2 -56.81 -7.74 57.48
N ALA A 3 -56.76 -8.55 56.42
CA ALA A 3 -55.56 -8.91 55.70
C ALA A 3 -55.12 -7.73 54.80
N ALA A 4 -53.85 -7.35 54.86
CA ALA A 4 -53.22 -6.40 53.95
C ALA A 4 -52.18 -7.16 53.12
N ALA A 5 -52.37 -7.16 51.80
CA ALA A 5 -51.43 -7.67 50.83
C ALA A 5 -50.31 -6.64 50.61
N VAL A 6 -49.05 -7.09 50.67
CA VAL A 6 -47.87 -6.31 50.27
C VAL A 6 -47.36 -6.90 48.96
N LEU A 7 -47.43 -6.11 47.88
CA LEU A 7 -46.79 -6.40 46.61
C LEU A 7 -45.27 -6.17 46.76
N VAL A 8 -44.46 -7.19 46.49
CA VAL A 8 -43.01 -7.05 46.30
C VAL A 8 -42.74 -7.07 44.80
N ALA A 9 -42.36 -5.92 44.24
CA ALA A 9 -41.87 -5.82 42.87
C ALA A 9 -40.39 -6.23 42.84
N VAL A 10 -40.08 -7.35 42.19
CA VAL A 10 -38.70 -7.77 41.90
C VAL A 10 -38.29 -7.13 40.58
N ALA A 11 -37.37 -6.16 40.64
CA ALA A 11 -36.70 -5.63 39.46
C ALA A 11 -35.63 -6.64 38.99
N VAL A 12 -35.86 -7.27 37.84
CA VAL A 12 -34.85 -8.09 37.16
C VAL A 12 -33.94 -7.14 36.38
N LEU A 13 -32.69 -6.98 36.82
CA LEU A 13 -31.64 -6.37 36.01
C LEU A 13 -31.31 -7.31 34.84
N LEU A 14 -31.69 -6.90 33.63
CA LEU A 14 -31.19 -7.48 32.39
C LEU A 14 -29.75 -6.99 32.18
N ILE A 15 -28.77 -7.84 32.50
CA ILE A 15 -27.39 -7.65 32.06
C ILE A 15 -27.38 -7.90 30.55
N GLY A 16 -27.28 -6.83 29.77
CA GLY A 16 -27.12 -6.93 28.33
C GLY A 16 -25.80 -7.61 28.00
N SER A 17 -25.87 -8.84 27.48
CA SER A 17 -24.74 -9.51 26.85
C SER A 17 -24.30 -8.70 25.64
N GLY A 18 -23.27 -7.88 25.80
CA GLY A 18 -22.58 -7.27 24.68
C GLY A 18 -22.03 -8.37 23.79
N THR A 19 -22.60 -8.54 22.60
CA THR A 19 -22.00 -9.37 21.55
C THR A 19 -20.73 -8.68 21.10
N THR A 20 -19.58 -9.06 21.66
CA THR A 20 -18.29 -8.84 21.03
C THR A 20 -18.31 -9.58 19.70
N SER A 21 -18.61 -8.88 18.62
CA SER A 21 -18.41 -9.37 17.25
C SER A 21 -16.94 -9.79 17.15
N ALA A 22 -16.68 -11.10 17.06
CA ALA A 22 -15.34 -11.61 16.82
C ALA A 22 -14.85 -11.00 15.51
N SER A 23 -13.68 -10.35 15.53
CA SER A 23 -13.11 -9.77 14.31
C SER A 23 -12.99 -10.84 13.23
N PRO A 24 -13.37 -10.54 11.97
CA PRO A 24 -13.34 -11.54 10.91
C PRO A 24 -11.92 -12.07 10.74
N ARG A 25 -11.80 -13.38 10.53
CA ARG A 25 -10.52 -14.01 10.24
C ARG A 25 -9.90 -13.32 9.01
N PRO A 26 -8.61 -12.90 9.06
CA PRO A 26 -7.91 -12.29 7.93
C PRO A 26 -8.09 -13.07 6.63
N SER A 27 -8.46 -12.36 5.57
CA SER A 27 -8.72 -12.91 4.23
C SER A 27 -8.21 -11.92 3.19
N HIS A 28 -7.16 -12.24 2.46
CA HIS A 28 -6.51 -11.33 1.52
C HIS A 28 -6.77 -11.77 0.09
N LEU A 29 -7.06 -10.80 -0.79
CA LEU A 29 -7.27 -11.02 -2.21
C LEU A 29 -6.26 -10.20 -3.01
N GLN A 30 -5.44 -10.86 -3.82
CA GLN A 30 -4.55 -10.22 -4.78
C GLN A 30 -5.21 -10.23 -6.16
N LEU A 31 -5.28 -9.09 -6.83
CA LEU A 31 -5.78 -8.96 -8.20
C LEU A 31 -4.63 -8.48 -9.08
N VAL A 32 -4.08 -9.38 -9.90
CA VAL A 32 -2.89 -9.14 -10.72
C VAL A 32 -3.10 -9.57 -12.17
N ALA A 33 -2.33 -9.00 -13.09
CA ALA A 33 -2.47 -9.26 -14.51
C ALA A 33 -1.99 -10.67 -14.85
N HIS A 34 -0.72 -10.97 -14.55
CA HIS A 34 -0.04 -12.17 -15.02
C HIS A 34 0.37 -13.13 -13.89
N PRO A 35 0.49 -14.44 -14.19
CA PRO A 35 1.03 -15.42 -13.24
C PRO A 35 2.52 -15.19 -12.94
N ASP A 36 2.82 -14.31 -11.98
CA ASP A 36 4.15 -13.99 -11.39
C ASP A 36 4.14 -12.62 -10.70
N ASP A 37 3.27 -11.71 -11.14
CA ASP A 37 3.17 -10.34 -10.64
C ASP A 37 3.05 -10.23 -9.12
N ASP A 38 2.31 -11.15 -8.48
CA ASP A 38 2.13 -11.17 -7.03
C ASP A 38 3.43 -11.52 -6.29
N MET A 39 4.17 -12.52 -6.75
CA MET A 39 5.45 -12.88 -6.17
C MET A 39 6.55 -11.88 -6.51
N LEU A 40 6.48 -11.20 -7.66
CA LEU A 40 7.42 -10.17 -8.08
C LEU A 40 7.20 -8.83 -7.38
N PHE A 41 5.96 -8.37 -7.24
CA PHE A 41 5.69 -6.99 -6.81
C PHE A 41 4.99 -6.89 -5.45
N MET A 42 4.37 -7.97 -4.95
CA MET A 42 3.68 -8.01 -3.65
C MET A 42 4.38 -8.88 -2.59
N SER A 43 5.59 -9.39 -2.86
CA SER A 43 6.40 -10.07 -1.83
C SER A 43 7.28 -9.07 -1.09
N PRO A 44 7.35 -9.12 0.26
CA PRO A 44 7.03 -10.28 1.10
C PRO A 44 5.59 -10.35 1.64
N ASP A 45 4.68 -9.46 1.26
CA ASP A 45 3.35 -9.41 1.87
C ASP A 45 2.51 -10.67 1.65
N VAL A 46 2.56 -11.25 0.45
CA VAL A 46 1.85 -12.50 0.13
C VAL A 46 2.33 -13.68 1.01
N PRO A 47 3.63 -14.03 1.05
CA PRO A 47 4.09 -15.12 1.91
C PRO A 47 3.91 -14.81 3.41
N LEU A 48 4.00 -13.54 3.84
CA LEU A 48 3.73 -13.15 5.22
C LEU A 48 2.26 -13.40 5.61
N ALA A 49 1.31 -13.11 4.73
CA ALA A 49 -0.10 -13.40 4.95
C ALA A 49 -0.36 -14.92 5.08
N ILE A 50 0.29 -15.74 4.24
CA ILE A 50 0.18 -17.20 4.33
C ILE A 50 0.75 -17.72 5.66
N ARG A 51 1.91 -17.20 6.09
CA ARG A 51 2.57 -17.57 7.35
C ARG A 51 1.76 -17.14 8.57
N SER A 52 1.12 -15.98 8.55
CA SER A 52 0.26 -15.51 9.65
C SER A 52 -1.08 -16.25 9.75
N GLY A 53 -1.38 -17.14 8.79
CA GLY A 53 -2.58 -17.98 8.79
C GLY A 53 -3.82 -17.32 8.20
N ALA A 54 -3.64 -16.18 7.52
CA ALA A 54 -4.69 -15.55 6.72
C ALA A 54 -5.15 -16.50 5.61
N ARG A 55 -6.40 -16.36 5.17
CA ARG A 55 -6.81 -16.89 3.87
C ARG A 55 -6.22 -15.99 2.79
N VAL A 56 -5.73 -16.57 1.70
CA VAL A 56 -5.08 -15.86 0.59
C VAL A 56 -5.64 -16.39 -0.72
N ALA A 57 -6.09 -15.48 -1.58
CA ALA A 57 -6.51 -15.79 -2.93
C ALA A 57 -5.83 -14.84 -3.92
N THR A 58 -5.03 -15.37 -4.86
CA THR A 58 -4.55 -14.57 -6.00
C THR A 58 -5.43 -14.81 -7.21
N VAL A 59 -5.89 -13.74 -7.85
CA VAL A 59 -6.61 -13.76 -9.12
C VAL A 59 -5.69 -13.22 -10.21
N PHE A 60 -5.45 -14.06 -11.20
CA PHE A 60 -4.74 -13.71 -12.44
C PHE A 60 -5.78 -13.40 -13.51
N LEU A 61 -5.77 -12.16 -14.01
CA LEU A 61 -6.75 -11.72 -15.00
C LEU A 61 -6.46 -12.30 -16.37
N THR A 62 -5.19 -12.37 -16.77
CA THR A 62 -4.79 -12.95 -18.06
C THR A 62 -4.42 -14.43 -17.92
N ALA A 63 -4.30 -15.13 -19.05
CA ALA A 63 -3.70 -16.45 -19.10
C ALA A 63 -2.16 -16.39 -19.13
N GLY A 64 -1.56 -15.21 -19.35
CA GLY A 64 -0.12 -14.95 -19.31
C GLY A 64 0.66 -15.57 -20.48
N GLU A 65 -0.03 -15.93 -21.56
CA GLU A 65 0.53 -16.66 -22.69
C GLU A 65 1.46 -15.82 -23.58
N SER A 66 1.40 -14.49 -23.46
CA SER A 66 2.10 -13.54 -24.34
C SER A 66 1.90 -13.90 -25.82
N ASP A 67 2.96 -13.97 -26.63
CA ASP A 67 2.92 -14.42 -28.02
C ASP A 67 3.37 -15.89 -28.24
N VAL A 68 3.55 -16.65 -27.16
CA VAL A 68 4.07 -18.03 -27.20
C VAL A 68 3.04 -19.00 -27.79
N GLN A 69 3.49 -19.89 -28.67
CA GLN A 69 2.66 -20.90 -29.32
C GLN A 69 3.10 -22.33 -28.92
N PRO A 70 2.16 -23.25 -28.59
CA PRO A 70 0.71 -23.01 -28.46
C PRO A 70 0.36 -22.30 -27.12
N PRO A 71 -0.56 -21.32 -27.11
CA PRO A 71 -0.84 -20.48 -25.94
C PRO A 71 -1.36 -21.28 -24.75
N ALA A 72 -2.19 -22.31 -25.01
CA ALA A 72 -2.74 -23.18 -23.98
C ALA A 72 -1.66 -23.97 -23.22
N GLY A 73 -0.56 -24.34 -23.89
CA GLY A 73 0.55 -25.06 -23.26
C GLY A 73 1.31 -24.15 -22.32
N TYR A 74 1.75 -23.00 -22.84
CA TYR A 74 2.52 -22.04 -22.07
C TYR A 74 1.73 -21.44 -20.89
N ALA A 75 0.44 -21.14 -21.07
CA ALA A 75 -0.43 -20.75 -19.96
C ALA A 75 -0.49 -21.83 -18.87
N ALA A 76 -0.55 -23.13 -19.23
CA ALA A 76 -0.56 -24.22 -18.25
C ALA A 76 0.76 -24.33 -17.47
N ASP A 77 1.89 -24.08 -18.14
CA ASP A 77 3.22 -24.06 -17.52
C ASP A 77 3.32 -22.91 -16.51
N ARG A 78 2.89 -21.70 -16.87
CA ARG A 78 2.84 -20.56 -15.95
C ARG A 78 1.92 -20.80 -14.75
N GLN A 79 0.75 -21.43 -14.96
CA GLN A 79 -0.11 -21.86 -13.84
C GLN A 79 0.58 -22.89 -12.94
N ALA A 80 1.38 -23.81 -13.50
CA ALA A 80 2.18 -24.75 -12.72
C ALA A 80 3.26 -24.05 -11.90
N GLY A 81 3.95 -23.06 -12.50
CA GLY A 81 4.90 -22.22 -11.78
C GLY A 81 4.26 -21.49 -10.60
N ALA A 82 3.08 -20.91 -10.78
CA ALA A 82 2.35 -20.24 -9.72
C ALA A 82 1.96 -21.21 -8.58
N ARG A 83 1.46 -22.40 -8.92
CA ARG A 83 1.17 -23.46 -7.93
C ARG A 83 2.41 -23.88 -7.14
N ALA A 84 3.53 -24.12 -7.81
CA ALA A 84 4.79 -24.52 -7.19
C ALA A 84 5.32 -23.44 -6.23
N ALA A 85 5.26 -22.17 -6.64
CA ALA A 85 5.65 -21.04 -5.81
C ALA A 85 4.77 -20.91 -4.55
N PHE A 86 3.44 -20.99 -4.69
CA PHE A 86 2.52 -20.89 -3.55
C PHE A 86 2.60 -22.08 -2.59
N ALA A 87 2.79 -23.30 -3.10
CA ALA A 87 3.05 -24.47 -2.27
C ALA A 87 4.34 -24.30 -1.45
N ALA A 88 5.40 -23.75 -2.06
CA ALA A 88 6.64 -23.41 -1.37
C ALA A 88 6.47 -22.31 -0.33
N MET A 89 5.76 -21.22 -0.64
CA MET A 89 5.42 -20.17 0.35
C MET A 89 4.66 -20.73 1.55
N ALA A 90 3.79 -21.72 1.31
CA ALA A 90 2.96 -22.36 2.33
C ALA A 90 3.65 -23.52 3.07
N GLY A 91 4.86 -23.93 2.65
CA GLY A 91 5.64 -25.00 3.27
C GLY A 91 5.00 -26.39 3.15
N VAL A 92 4.25 -26.65 2.08
CA VAL A 92 3.55 -27.93 1.86
C VAL A 92 3.76 -28.47 0.45
N ALA A 93 3.33 -29.71 0.21
CA ALA A 93 3.39 -30.34 -1.11
C ALA A 93 2.54 -29.58 -2.16
N ASP A 94 3.04 -29.55 -3.39
CA ASP A 94 2.38 -28.96 -4.56
C ASP A 94 1.22 -29.85 -5.06
N GLU A 95 0.15 -29.89 -4.26
CA GLU A 95 -1.04 -30.70 -4.53
C GLU A 95 -2.31 -29.85 -4.45
N TRP A 96 -3.04 -29.75 -5.55
CA TRP A 96 -4.17 -28.83 -5.68
C TRP A 96 -5.46 -29.56 -6.07
N SER A 97 -6.59 -29.04 -5.61
CA SER A 97 -7.92 -29.35 -6.16
C SER A 97 -8.32 -28.25 -7.13
N ARG A 98 -8.92 -28.63 -8.26
CA ARG A 98 -9.33 -27.71 -9.33
C ARG A 98 -10.85 -27.74 -9.49
N THR A 99 -11.47 -26.58 -9.55
CA THR A 99 -12.92 -26.42 -9.72
C THR A 99 -13.24 -25.23 -10.61
N ALA A 100 -14.34 -25.28 -11.36
CA ALA A 100 -14.83 -24.12 -12.10
C ALA A 100 -15.75 -23.27 -11.21
N LEU A 101 -15.44 -21.98 -11.05
CA LEU A 101 -16.28 -20.99 -10.37
C LEU A 101 -17.21 -20.35 -11.39
N ALA A 102 -18.52 -20.48 -11.16
CA ALA A 102 -19.53 -19.81 -11.96
C ALA A 102 -19.51 -18.30 -11.71
N LEU A 103 -19.40 -17.53 -12.78
CA LEU A 103 -19.43 -16.07 -12.82
C LEU A 103 -20.76 -15.58 -13.44
N PRO A 104 -21.18 -14.33 -13.15
CA PRO A 104 -22.44 -13.80 -13.67
C PRO A 104 -22.54 -13.89 -15.20
N GLY A 105 -23.70 -14.30 -15.72
CA GLY A 105 -23.99 -14.39 -17.16
C GLY A 105 -23.34 -15.59 -17.87
N GLY A 106 -23.25 -16.74 -17.19
CA GLY A 106 -22.80 -18.01 -17.79
C GLY A 106 -21.29 -18.07 -18.07
N ARG A 107 -20.51 -17.23 -17.41
CA ARG A 107 -19.05 -17.16 -17.51
C ARG A 107 -18.39 -17.97 -16.40
N TRP A 108 -17.10 -18.21 -16.52
CA TRP A 108 -16.36 -19.09 -15.61
C TRP A 108 -14.95 -18.59 -15.33
N ALA A 109 -14.45 -18.90 -14.14
CA ALA A 109 -13.03 -18.86 -13.80
C ALA A 109 -12.61 -20.23 -13.24
N GLU A 110 -11.33 -20.58 -13.36
CA GLU A 110 -10.79 -21.76 -12.67
C GLU A 110 -10.28 -21.37 -11.29
N VAL A 111 -10.66 -22.12 -10.26
CA VAL A 111 -10.12 -22.01 -8.90
C VAL A 111 -9.28 -23.25 -8.62
N GLN A 112 -8.02 -23.03 -8.23
CA GLN A 112 -7.10 -24.05 -7.77
C GLN A 112 -6.86 -23.82 -6.28
N GLN A 113 -7.23 -24.77 -5.42
CA GLN A 113 -7.08 -24.68 -3.97
C GLN A 113 -6.03 -25.67 -3.45
N LEU A 114 -5.13 -25.20 -2.59
CA LEU A 114 -4.00 -25.99 -2.09
C LEU A 114 -4.48 -27.00 -1.05
N ARG A 115 -4.31 -28.31 -1.28
CA ARG A 115 -4.96 -29.38 -0.49
C ARG A 115 -4.54 -29.38 0.98
N ARG A 116 -3.25 -29.22 1.24
CA ARG A 116 -2.69 -29.24 2.60
C ARG A 116 -2.83 -27.90 3.34
N ARG A 117 -3.21 -26.83 2.61
CA ARG A 117 -3.42 -25.47 3.13
C ARG A 117 -4.62 -24.83 2.41
N PRO A 118 -5.86 -25.29 2.64
CA PRO A 118 -7.04 -24.89 1.87
C PRO A 118 -7.45 -23.42 2.03
N GLY A 119 -6.79 -22.67 2.94
CA GLY A 119 -6.89 -21.22 2.99
C GLY A 119 -6.16 -20.50 1.85
N VAL A 120 -5.40 -21.21 1.01
CA VAL A 120 -4.63 -20.66 -0.11
C VAL A 120 -5.25 -21.12 -1.43
N SER A 121 -5.63 -20.16 -2.28
CA SER A 121 -6.25 -20.39 -3.58
C SER A 121 -5.63 -19.53 -4.69
N LEU A 122 -5.61 -20.06 -5.90
CA LEU A 122 -5.30 -19.33 -7.13
C LEU A 122 -6.55 -19.33 -8.03
N VAL A 123 -6.84 -18.21 -8.66
CA VAL A 123 -8.00 -18.03 -9.53
C VAL A 123 -7.52 -17.54 -10.89
N PHE A 124 -7.86 -18.26 -11.95
CA PHE A 124 -7.49 -17.93 -13.31
C PHE A 124 -8.73 -17.52 -14.10
N LEU A 125 -8.81 -16.24 -14.47
CA LEU A 125 -9.87 -15.74 -15.34
C LEU A 125 -9.56 -16.06 -16.81
N GLY A 126 -8.27 -16.07 -17.18
CA GLY A 126 -7.79 -16.51 -18.48
C GLY A 126 -8.14 -15.57 -19.63
N LEU A 127 -8.22 -14.26 -19.40
CA LEU A 127 -8.30 -13.30 -20.52
C LEU A 127 -7.01 -13.34 -21.35
N PRO A 128 -7.04 -12.97 -22.64
CA PRO A 128 -5.80 -12.91 -23.41
C PRO A 128 -4.83 -11.87 -22.85
N ASP A 129 -3.54 -12.18 -22.94
CA ASP A 129 -2.43 -11.27 -22.62
C ASP A 129 -2.35 -10.10 -23.62
N ASP A 130 -1.77 -8.95 -23.22
CA ASP A 130 -1.59 -7.77 -24.08
C ASP A 130 -0.86 -8.12 -25.40
N ASN A 131 0.07 -9.08 -25.37
CA ASN A 131 0.83 -9.51 -26.54
C ASN A 131 0.21 -10.70 -27.30
N ASP A 132 -0.97 -11.20 -26.91
CA ASP A 132 -1.65 -12.31 -27.61
C ASP A 132 -1.85 -11.97 -29.09
N PRO A 133 -1.39 -12.81 -30.05
CA PRO A 133 -1.41 -12.46 -31.47
C PRO A 133 -2.83 -12.28 -32.04
N ALA A 134 -3.83 -12.94 -31.46
CA ALA A 134 -5.22 -12.90 -31.92
C ALA A 134 -6.04 -11.78 -31.24
N SER A 135 -5.62 -11.34 -30.07
CA SER A 135 -6.39 -10.45 -29.18
C SER A 135 -5.54 -9.34 -28.56
N ARG A 136 -4.47 -8.89 -29.25
CA ARG A 136 -3.56 -7.82 -28.79
C ARG A 136 -4.28 -6.68 -28.08
N HIS A 137 -3.70 -6.27 -26.96
CA HIS A 137 -4.20 -5.22 -26.08
C HIS A 137 -5.56 -5.52 -25.44
N ALA A 138 -5.85 -6.79 -25.16
CA ALA A 138 -7.15 -7.26 -24.69
C ALA A 138 -7.70 -6.45 -23.51
N LEU A 139 -7.00 -6.37 -22.37
CA LEU A 139 -7.52 -5.71 -21.18
C LEU A 139 -7.60 -4.18 -21.36
N SER A 140 -6.60 -3.57 -22.02
CA SER A 140 -6.62 -2.13 -22.26
C SER A 140 -7.73 -1.71 -23.24
N ARG A 141 -8.09 -2.57 -24.20
CA ARG A 141 -9.24 -2.38 -25.09
C ARG A 141 -10.56 -2.63 -24.36
N LEU A 142 -10.67 -3.69 -23.56
CA LEU A 142 -11.83 -3.92 -22.69
C LEU A 142 -12.07 -2.72 -21.77
N TRP A 143 -11.03 -2.13 -21.22
CA TRP A 143 -11.17 -0.96 -20.35
C TRP A 143 -11.68 0.28 -21.08
N ARG A 144 -11.18 0.54 -22.30
CA ARG A 144 -11.48 1.76 -23.08
C ARG A 144 -12.79 1.67 -23.86
N ASP A 145 -13.12 0.50 -24.39
CA ASP A 145 -14.28 0.26 -25.25
C ASP A 145 -15.24 -0.76 -24.61
N PRO A 146 -16.36 -0.31 -24.03
CA PRO A 146 -17.37 -1.20 -23.44
C PRO A 146 -18.01 -2.19 -24.43
N ALA A 147 -17.92 -1.95 -25.74
CA ALA A 147 -18.43 -2.86 -26.77
C ALA A 147 -17.43 -3.96 -27.15
N HIS A 148 -16.14 -3.78 -26.82
CA HIS A 148 -15.11 -4.76 -27.10
C HIS A 148 -15.36 -6.05 -26.30
N ARG A 149 -15.15 -7.19 -26.97
CA ARG A 149 -15.29 -8.52 -26.40
C ARG A 149 -14.05 -9.33 -26.72
N VAL A 150 -13.59 -10.10 -25.74
CA VAL A 150 -12.53 -11.09 -25.89
C VAL A 150 -13.01 -12.45 -25.40
N ARG A 151 -12.40 -13.51 -25.91
CA ARG A 151 -12.65 -14.88 -25.45
C ARG A 151 -11.46 -15.32 -24.59
N THR A 152 -11.73 -16.06 -23.52
CA THR A 152 -10.68 -16.58 -22.65
C THR A 152 -9.76 -17.56 -23.38
N VAL A 153 -8.46 -17.50 -23.09
CA VAL A 153 -7.47 -18.51 -23.44
C VAL A 153 -7.47 -19.56 -22.34
N LEU A 154 -7.80 -20.81 -22.70
CA LEU A 154 -7.82 -21.92 -21.74
C LEU A 154 -6.44 -22.57 -21.67
N ALA A 155 -5.87 -22.62 -20.48
CA ALA A 155 -4.71 -23.46 -20.21
C ALA A 155 -5.03 -24.95 -20.48
N THR A 156 -4.03 -25.70 -20.91
CA THR A 156 -4.12 -27.15 -21.11
C THR A 156 -4.60 -27.84 -19.84
N GLY A 157 -5.69 -28.60 -19.93
CA GLY A 157 -6.29 -29.30 -18.79
C GLY A 157 -7.10 -28.40 -17.85
N SER A 158 -7.47 -27.19 -18.28
CA SER A 158 -8.42 -26.33 -17.58
C SER A 158 -9.75 -27.05 -17.34
N VAL A 159 -10.31 -26.89 -16.15
CA VAL A 159 -11.64 -27.40 -15.78
C VAL A 159 -12.74 -26.35 -16.00
N ALA A 160 -12.36 -25.10 -16.28
CA ALA A 160 -13.30 -24.03 -16.62
C ALA A 160 -13.56 -23.99 -18.14
N PRO A 161 -14.83 -23.91 -18.58
CA PRO A 161 -15.15 -23.75 -20.00
C PRO A 161 -14.85 -22.32 -20.46
N ALA A 162 -14.54 -22.18 -21.75
CA ALA A 162 -14.20 -20.90 -22.35
C ALA A 162 -15.38 -19.92 -22.29
N SER A 163 -15.07 -18.68 -21.93
CA SER A 163 -16.02 -17.62 -21.67
C SER A 163 -15.70 -16.40 -22.54
N SER A 164 -16.70 -15.56 -22.83
CA SER A 164 -16.49 -14.27 -23.51
C SER A 164 -16.80 -13.11 -22.57
N HIS A 165 -15.89 -12.14 -22.56
CA HIS A 165 -15.90 -11.02 -21.62
C HIS A 165 -15.90 -9.68 -22.36
N ASP A 166 -16.74 -8.77 -21.90
CA ASP A 166 -16.66 -7.32 -22.09
C ASP A 166 -16.27 -6.64 -20.77
N ARG A 167 -16.08 -5.31 -20.79
CA ARG A 167 -15.73 -4.51 -19.61
C ARG A 167 -16.63 -4.79 -18.40
N THR A 168 -17.94 -4.77 -18.62
CA THR A 168 -18.95 -4.91 -17.56
C THR A 168 -18.88 -6.29 -16.93
N SER A 169 -18.69 -7.33 -17.76
CA SER A 169 -18.57 -8.70 -17.29
C SER A 169 -17.30 -8.98 -16.50
N VAL A 170 -16.17 -8.32 -16.81
CA VAL A 170 -14.94 -8.42 -16.02
C VAL A 170 -15.15 -7.80 -14.64
N ILE A 171 -15.75 -6.61 -14.57
CA ILE A 171 -16.10 -5.98 -13.28
C ILE A 171 -17.04 -6.88 -12.47
N ALA A 172 -18.07 -7.44 -13.10
CA ALA A 172 -19.01 -8.35 -12.44
C ALA A 172 -18.34 -9.66 -11.98
N ALA A 173 -17.38 -10.18 -12.74
CA ALA A 173 -16.58 -11.33 -12.34
C ALA A 173 -15.76 -11.05 -11.09
N LEU A 174 -15.04 -9.92 -11.05
CA LEU A 174 -14.24 -9.52 -9.88
C LEU A 174 -15.11 -9.23 -8.64
N VAL A 175 -16.31 -8.68 -8.84
CA VAL A 175 -17.32 -8.55 -7.77
C VAL A 175 -17.71 -9.91 -7.20
N ARG A 176 -18.03 -10.88 -8.07
CA ARG A 176 -18.39 -12.24 -7.65
C ARG A 176 -17.23 -12.96 -6.95
N VAL A 177 -16.00 -12.77 -7.42
CA VAL A 177 -14.80 -13.31 -6.78
C VAL A 177 -14.57 -12.68 -5.41
N ARG A 178 -14.71 -11.36 -5.26
CA ARG A 178 -14.67 -10.70 -3.94
C ARG A 178 -15.72 -11.28 -2.99
N GLU A 179 -16.94 -11.52 -3.47
CA GLU A 179 -17.99 -12.14 -2.66
C GLU A 179 -17.65 -13.58 -2.25
N GLU A 180 -17.02 -14.36 -3.14
CA GLU A 180 -16.55 -15.73 -2.85
C GLU A 180 -15.54 -15.76 -1.70
N PHE A 181 -14.54 -14.88 -1.77
CA PHE A 181 -13.41 -14.92 -0.82
C PHE A 181 -13.59 -14.01 0.40
N ALA A 182 -14.60 -13.13 0.37
CA ALA A 182 -14.92 -12.15 1.40
C ALA A 182 -13.66 -11.51 2.01
N PRO A 183 -12.82 -10.83 1.21
CA PRO A 183 -11.54 -10.33 1.68
C PRO A 183 -11.72 -9.22 2.70
N THR A 184 -10.86 -9.24 3.72
CA THR A 184 -10.62 -8.14 4.65
C THR A 184 -9.61 -7.14 4.08
N LEU A 185 -8.79 -7.54 3.10
CA LEU A 185 -7.79 -6.68 2.44
C LEU A 185 -7.67 -7.07 0.97
N VAL A 186 -7.64 -6.09 0.07
CA VAL A 186 -7.34 -6.31 -1.36
C VAL A 186 -6.02 -5.65 -1.74
N ARG A 187 -5.24 -6.32 -2.58
CA ARG A 187 -3.99 -5.84 -3.18
C ARG A 187 -4.10 -5.84 -4.70
N THR A 188 -3.58 -4.83 -5.37
CA THR A 188 -3.51 -4.77 -6.83
C THR A 188 -2.31 -3.94 -7.30
N GLN A 189 -2.10 -3.89 -8.62
CA GLN A 189 -1.01 -3.20 -9.30
C GLN A 189 -1.26 -1.69 -9.40
N ASP A 190 -0.39 -0.95 -10.10
CA ASP A 190 -0.51 0.51 -10.20
C ASP A 190 -1.45 0.96 -11.35
N PRO A 191 -2.60 1.62 -11.08
CA PRO A 191 -3.50 2.10 -12.13
C PRO A 191 -2.99 3.37 -12.82
N ARG A 192 -1.95 4.00 -12.25
CA ARG A 192 -1.41 5.31 -12.63
C ARG A 192 0.07 5.42 -12.23
N PRO A 193 0.98 4.67 -12.90
CA PRO A 193 2.42 4.73 -12.66
C PRO A 193 2.98 6.14 -12.80
N ASP A 194 4.10 6.38 -12.11
CA ASP A 194 4.79 7.65 -12.14
C ASP A 194 5.40 7.88 -13.54
N PRO A 195 5.00 8.96 -14.24
CA PRO A 195 5.37 9.18 -15.63
C PRO A 195 6.85 9.52 -15.83
N ARG A 196 7.65 9.62 -14.78
CA ARG A 196 9.11 9.79 -14.88
C ARG A 196 9.82 8.49 -15.19
N TYR A 197 9.22 7.35 -14.86
CA TYR A 197 9.84 6.03 -15.00
C TYR A 197 9.35 5.29 -16.23
N GLN A 198 10.07 4.23 -16.61
CA GLN A 198 9.61 3.23 -17.57
C GLN A 198 9.08 3.81 -18.91
N GLN A 199 9.78 4.83 -19.45
CA GLN A 199 9.38 5.57 -20.67
C GLN A 199 9.17 4.69 -21.91
N HIS A 200 9.76 3.49 -21.93
CA HIS A 200 9.62 2.55 -23.05
C HIS A 200 8.18 2.04 -23.23
N TRP A 201 7.33 2.12 -22.19
CA TRP A 201 5.90 1.84 -22.29
C TRP A 201 5.08 3.04 -22.82
N GLY A 202 5.73 4.09 -23.31
CA GLY A 202 5.07 5.31 -23.74
C GLY A 202 4.21 5.92 -22.64
N GLY A 203 3.02 6.39 -22.99
CA GLY A 203 2.10 7.01 -22.02
C GLY A 203 1.50 6.06 -20.96
N ALA A 204 1.80 4.77 -21.02
CA ALA A 204 1.39 3.81 -19.99
C ALA A 204 2.37 3.77 -18.81
N HIS A 205 3.68 3.97 -19.03
CA HIS A 205 4.74 3.92 -18.01
C HIS A 205 4.80 2.64 -17.15
N ASP A 206 4.10 1.59 -17.56
CA ASP A 206 4.15 0.22 -17.07
C ASP A 206 3.39 -0.67 -18.08
N HIS A 207 3.33 -1.98 -17.83
CA HIS A 207 2.60 -2.90 -18.72
C HIS A 207 1.11 -2.50 -18.81
N PRO A 208 0.52 -2.40 -20.02
CA PRO A 208 -0.89 -2.00 -20.16
C PRO A 208 -1.88 -2.90 -19.40
N ASP A 209 -1.60 -4.21 -19.30
CA ASP A 209 -2.43 -5.13 -18.50
C ASP A 209 -2.34 -4.86 -16.99
N HIS A 210 -1.20 -4.38 -16.46
CA HIS A 210 -1.06 -4.01 -15.05
C HIS A 210 -2.01 -2.84 -14.74
N LEU A 211 -1.95 -1.79 -15.57
CA LEU A 211 -2.81 -0.61 -15.44
C LEU A 211 -4.29 -0.98 -15.56
N ALA A 212 -4.64 -1.81 -16.55
CA ALA A 212 -6.02 -2.21 -16.76
C ALA A 212 -6.54 -3.07 -15.60
N THR A 213 -5.74 -4.00 -15.10
CA THR A 213 -6.06 -4.84 -13.94
C THR A 213 -6.33 -4.01 -12.70
N ALA A 214 -5.42 -3.08 -12.37
CA ALA A 214 -5.59 -2.19 -11.23
C ALA A 214 -6.86 -1.34 -11.35
N ARG A 215 -7.18 -0.86 -12.55
CA ARG A 215 -8.41 -0.11 -12.83
C ARG A 215 -9.69 -0.95 -12.71
N PHE A 216 -9.64 -2.22 -13.15
CA PHE A 216 -10.74 -3.17 -12.94
C PHE A 216 -10.92 -3.51 -11.46
N ALA A 217 -9.84 -3.66 -10.70
CA ALA A 217 -9.87 -3.82 -9.25
C ALA A 217 -10.53 -2.61 -8.57
N GLU A 218 -10.06 -1.38 -8.86
CA GLU A 218 -10.69 -0.14 -8.34
C GLU A 218 -12.17 -0.06 -8.70
N ALA A 219 -12.56 -0.49 -9.91
CA ALA A 219 -13.97 -0.52 -10.33
C ALA A 219 -14.80 -1.55 -9.56
N ALA A 220 -14.27 -2.75 -9.33
CA ALA A 220 -14.93 -3.80 -8.59
C ALA A 220 -15.13 -3.42 -7.12
N LEU A 221 -14.19 -2.68 -6.52
CA LEU A 221 -14.25 -2.26 -5.11
C LEU A 221 -15.06 -0.97 -4.85
N ARG A 222 -15.64 -0.33 -5.87
CA ARG A 222 -16.46 0.88 -5.66
C ARG A 222 -17.60 0.62 -4.68
N GLY A 223 -17.77 1.52 -3.72
CA GLY A 223 -18.81 1.43 -2.70
C GLY A 223 -18.50 0.45 -1.56
N THR A 224 -17.36 -0.23 -1.59
CA THR A 224 -16.91 -1.10 -0.48
C THR A 224 -16.08 -0.32 0.53
N VAL A 225 -15.95 -0.87 1.74
CA VAL A 225 -15.05 -0.38 2.79
C VAL A 225 -13.78 -1.21 2.92
N VAL A 226 -13.60 -2.25 2.09
CA VAL A 226 -12.42 -3.10 2.13
C VAL A 226 -11.20 -2.27 1.71
N PRO A 227 -10.12 -2.21 2.51
CA PRO A 227 -8.91 -1.51 2.13
C PRO A 227 -8.31 -2.08 0.84
N LEU A 228 -7.82 -1.18 -0.01
CA LEU A 228 -7.16 -1.49 -1.27
C LEU A 228 -5.73 -0.94 -1.25
N LEU A 229 -4.74 -1.83 -1.35
CA LEU A 229 -3.34 -1.46 -1.47
C LEU A 229 -2.88 -1.59 -2.92
N HIS A 230 -2.23 -0.55 -3.42
CA HIS A 230 -1.64 -0.52 -4.76
C HIS A 230 -0.13 -0.68 -4.65
N TYR A 231 0.43 -1.59 -5.45
CA TYR A 231 1.86 -1.86 -5.52
C TYR A 231 2.42 -1.27 -6.80
N ARG A 232 3.69 -0.84 -6.72
CA ARG A 232 4.48 -0.47 -7.90
C ARG A 232 4.97 -1.75 -8.59
N ASP A 233 4.98 -1.75 -9.91
CA ASP A 233 5.36 -2.91 -10.71
C ASP A 233 6.78 -2.75 -11.28
N TYR A 234 6.96 -2.69 -12.61
CA TYR A 234 8.29 -2.69 -13.24
C TYR A 234 9.16 -1.52 -12.85
N ASN A 235 8.55 -0.36 -12.57
CA ASN A 235 9.28 0.83 -12.13
C ASN A 235 9.94 0.68 -10.75
N THR A 236 9.74 -0.44 -10.03
CA THR A 236 10.50 -0.75 -8.81
C THR A 236 11.99 -0.91 -9.08
N ALA A 237 12.39 -1.35 -10.29
CA ALA A 237 13.78 -1.46 -10.73
C ALA A 237 14.45 -0.10 -10.98
N ASP A 238 13.67 0.98 -11.13
CA ASP A 238 14.21 2.33 -11.32
C ASP A 238 14.62 3.01 -10.01
N ALA A 239 14.50 2.32 -8.86
CA ALA A 239 14.85 2.82 -7.54
C ALA A 239 15.81 1.84 -6.82
N PRO A 240 16.58 2.30 -5.82
CA PRO A 240 17.47 1.42 -5.06
C PRO A 240 16.74 0.21 -4.45
N PRO A 241 17.40 -0.93 -4.25
CA PRO A 241 16.85 -2.04 -3.46
C PRO A 241 16.33 -1.57 -2.10
N ASN A 242 15.21 -2.13 -1.62
CA ASN A 242 14.61 -1.70 -0.35
C ASN A 242 14.18 -2.84 0.57
N LEU A 243 14.64 -4.06 0.28
CA LEU A 243 14.39 -5.24 1.10
C LEU A 243 15.71 -5.76 1.70
N PRO A 244 15.70 -6.18 2.99
CA PRO A 244 16.85 -6.84 3.61
C PRO A 244 17.27 -8.10 2.86
N GLN A 245 18.57 -8.45 2.93
CA GLN A 245 19.13 -9.59 2.18
C GLN A 245 18.39 -10.90 2.45
N ARG A 246 17.97 -11.16 3.70
CA ARG A 246 17.20 -12.36 4.05
C ARG A 246 15.87 -12.44 3.30
N VAL A 247 15.17 -11.31 3.16
CA VAL A 247 13.89 -11.22 2.45
C VAL A 247 14.09 -11.42 0.94
N VAL A 248 15.17 -10.85 0.40
CA VAL A 248 15.56 -11.05 -1.00
C VAL A 248 15.88 -12.53 -1.26
N ALA A 249 16.60 -13.20 -0.36
CA ALA A 249 16.91 -14.62 -0.48
C ALA A 249 15.64 -15.48 -0.50
N ASP A 250 14.69 -15.23 0.41
CA ASP A 250 13.40 -15.93 0.45
C ASP A 250 12.60 -15.69 -0.85
N LYS A 251 12.51 -14.44 -1.29
CA LYS A 251 11.78 -14.06 -2.51
C LYS A 251 12.39 -14.73 -3.75
N ARG A 252 13.72 -14.78 -3.85
CA ARG A 252 14.44 -15.50 -4.91
C ARG A 252 14.20 -17.01 -4.86
N ALA A 253 14.18 -17.61 -3.67
CA ALA A 253 13.94 -19.04 -3.51
C ALA A 253 12.52 -19.43 -3.94
N VAL A 254 11.53 -18.60 -3.64
CA VAL A 254 10.15 -18.79 -4.11
C VAL A 254 10.05 -18.60 -5.62
N PHE A 255 10.61 -17.50 -6.16
CA PHE A 255 10.56 -17.24 -7.60
C PHE A 255 11.31 -18.30 -8.42
N ALA A 256 12.37 -18.92 -7.87
CA ALA A 256 13.04 -20.05 -8.51
C ALA A 256 12.13 -21.27 -8.71
N ARG A 257 11.10 -21.47 -7.84
CA ARG A 257 10.09 -22.51 -8.05
C ARG A 257 9.21 -22.20 -9.24
N TYR A 258 8.81 -20.93 -9.39
CA TYR A 258 8.07 -20.46 -10.56
C TYR A 258 8.91 -20.61 -11.84
N ALA A 259 10.13 -20.09 -11.84
CA ALA A 259 11.03 -20.07 -13.00
C ALA A 259 11.41 -21.47 -13.53
N ALA A 260 11.29 -22.52 -12.70
CA ALA A 260 11.49 -23.89 -13.16
C ALA A 260 10.42 -24.35 -14.19
N HIS A 261 9.29 -23.66 -14.26
CA HIS A 261 8.20 -23.93 -15.18
C HIS A 261 8.10 -22.90 -16.32
N ASP A 262 8.79 -21.78 -16.23
CA ASP A 262 8.70 -20.70 -17.21
C ASP A 262 10.07 -20.43 -17.84
N PRO A 263 10.31 -20.90 -19.09
CA PRO A 263 11.59 -20.74 -19.76
C PRO A 263 11.91 -19.30 -20.20
N LEU A 264 10.95 -18.37 -20.10
CA LEU A 264 11.15 -16.97 -20.51
C LEU A 264 11.56 -16.05 -19.37
N VAL A 265 11.62 -16.57 -18.14
CA VAL A 265 12.04 -15.82 -16.96
C VAL A 265 13.36 -16.35 -16.40
N GLY A 266 13.97 -15.60 -15.49
CA GLY A 266 15.21 -16.02 -14.85
C GLY A 266 15.44 -15.32 -13.52
N LEU A 267 16.51 -15.72 -12.82
CA LEU A 267 16.90 -15.10 -11.53
C LEU A 267 17.91 -13.95 -11.68
N GLY A 268 18.37 -13.69 -12.90
CA GLY A 268 19.26 -12.57 -13.25
C GLY A 268 18.49 -11.29 -13.55
N GLU A 269 19.17 -10.29 -14.09
CA GLU A 269 18.48 -9.06 -14.55
C GLU A 269 17.54 -9.35 -15.74
N PRO A 270 16.38 -8.68 -15.83
CA PRO A 270 15.90 -7.61 -14.94
C PRO A 270 15.19 -8.10 -13.65
N TYR A 271 14.94 -9.41 -13.52
CA TYR A 271 14.21 -9.98 -12.39
C TYR A 271 14.93 -9.78 -11.05
N ALA A 272 16.26 -9.81 -11.04
CA ALA A 272 17.05 -9.58 -9.83
C ALA A 272 16.73 -8.21 -9.19
N ALA A 273 16.58 -7.14 -9.99
CA ALA A 273 16.15 -5.84 -9.51
C ALA A 273 14.76 -5.89 -8.86
N TRP A 274 13.77 -6.52 -9.50
CA TRP A 274 12.40 -6.66 -8.95
C TRP A 274 12.38 -7.52 -7.68
N LEU A 275 13.16 -8.61 -7.64
CA LEU A 275 13.30 -9.48 -6.47
C LEU A 275 14.00 -8.79 -5.28
N SER A 276 14.66 -7.65 -5.50
CA SER A 276 15.31 -6.85 -4.45
C SER A 276 14.42 -5.75 -3.85
N ALA A 277 13.18 -5.61 -4.34
CA ALA A 277 12.31 -4.50 -4.00
C ALA A 277 10.84 -4.87 -3.79
N MET A 278 10.13 -4.04 -3.03
CA MET A 278 8.66 -4.03 -2.93
C MET A 278 8.23 -2.63 -2.49
N ARG A 279 7.30 -2.00 -3.21
CA ARG A 279 6.87 -0.64 -2.93
C ARG A 279 5.39 -0.49 -3.12
N LEU A 280 4.74 0.19 -2.18
CA LEU A 280 3.39 0.68 -2.37
C LEU A 280 3.43 1.90 -3.29
N ARG A 281 2.43 2.06 -4.16
CA ARG A 281 2.26 3.25 -5.00
C ARG A 281 1.79 4.46 -4.20
N ARG A 282 0.90 4.25 -3.24
CA ARG A 282 0.35 5.30 -2.37
C ARG A 282 0.67 4.96 -0.91
N PRO A 283 1.96 5.02 -0.51
CA PRO A 283 2.32 4.75 0.88
C PRO A 283 1.66 5.79 1.79
N TRP A 284 1.34 5.38 3.01
CA TRP A 284 0.85 6.30 4.02
C TRP A 284 2.03 7.09 4.57
N GLY A 285 1.85 8.41 4.72
CA GLY A 285 2.85 9.26 5.37
C GLY A 285 3.07 8.88 6.84
N THR A 286 3.85 9.69 7.57
CA THR A 286 4.17 9.43 8.99
C THR A 286 3.18 10.03 9.98
N ARG A 287 2.31 10.93 9.53
CA ARG A 287 1.52 11.83 10.39
C ARG A 287 0.02 11.62 10.29
N TRP A 288 -0.44 10.40 10.03
CA TRP A 288 -1.88 10.10 9.98
C TRP A 288 -2.47 9.70 11.35
N VAL A 289 -1.65 9.74 12.41
CA VAL A 289 -2.05 9.56 13.83
C VAL A 289 -1.75 10.85 14.59
N THR A 290 -2.62 11.19 15.54
CA THR A 290 -2.45 12.26 16.52
C THR A 290 -2.92 11.78 17.90
N THR A 291 -2.82 12.61 18.94
CA THR A 291 -3.19 12.23 20.31
C THR A 291 -4.65 11.73 20.38
N GLY A 292 -4.81 10.42 20.62
CA GLY A 292 -6.10 9.75 20.75
C GLY A 292 -6.92 9.66 19.46
N ARG A 293 -6.36 9.95 18.27
CA ARG A 293 -7.12 9.91 17.00
C ARG A 293 -6.24 9.49 15.83
N HIS A 294 -6.85 8.95 14.79
CA HIS A 294 -6.17 8.75 13.51
C HIS A 294 -7.12 9.04 12.35
N ALA A 295 -6.56 9.38 11.20
CA ALA A 295 -7.34 9.71 10.01
C ALA A 295 -6.77 9.01 8.78
N HIS A 296 -7.65 8.47 7.94
CA HIS A 296 -7.26 7.75 6.74
C HIS A 296 -8.34 7.88 5.67
N VAL A 297 -8.01 7.51 4.44
CA VAL A 297 -8.99 7.50 3.34
C VAL A 297 -9.39 6.07 3.06
N ARG A 298 -10.69 5.80 3.12
CA ARG A 298 -11.29 4.49 2.83
C ARG A 298 -12.19 4.62 1.60
N GLY A 299 -11.75 4.03 0.49
CA GLY A 299 -12.35 4.27 -0.82
C GLY A 299 -12.17 5.72 -1.27
N LYS A 300 -13.23 6.53 -1.17
CA LYS A 300 -13.21 7.97 -1.50
C LYS A 300 -13.66 8.86 -0.34
N ARG A 301 -13.66 8.32 0.87
CA ARG A 301 -14.14 9.00 2.08
C ARG A 301 -12.99 9.20 3.05
N LEU A 302 -12.86 10.41 3.57
CA LEU A 302 -11.97 10.69 4.70
C LEU A 302 -12.64 10.19 5.98
N VAL A 303 -11.98 9.27 6.67
CA VAL A 303 -12.43 8.70 7.94
C VAL A 303 -11.57 9.27 9.04
N LEU A 304 -12.21 9.80 10.09
CA LEU A 304 -11.59 10.17 11.35
C LEU A 304 -12.04 9.15 12.40
N ALA A 305 -11.09 8.56 13.09
CA ALA A 305 -11.33 7.52 14.07
C ALA A 305 -10.75 7.93 15.43
N GLU A 306 -11.58 7.76 16.45
CA GLU A 306 -11.31 8.01 17.86
C GLU A 306 -11.64 6.73 18.66
N PRO A 307 -11.22 6.60 19.94
CA PRO A 307 -11.55 5.43 20.75
C PRO A 307 -13.05 5.16 20.79
N GLY A 308 -13.48 4.07 20.14
CA GLY A 308 -14.88 3.63 20.12
C GLY A 308 -15.77 4.31 19.07
N GLU A 309 -15.25 5.22 18.25
CA GLU A 309 -16.03 5.96 17.25
C GLU A 309 -15.27 6.15 15.93
N GLU A 310 -15.91 5.85 14.81
CA GLU A 310 -15.47 6.27 13.47
C GLU A 310 -16.50 7.22 12.87
N SER A 311 -16.03 8.34 12.33
CA SER A 311 -16.85 9.31 11.61
C SER A 311 -16.29 9.57 10.21
N VAL A 312 -17.18 9.91 9.27
CA VAL A 312 -16.79 10.37 7.94
C VAL A 312 -16.71 11.89 7.96
N VAL A 313 -15.56 12.43 7.56
CA VAL A 313 -15.37 13.87 7.41
C VAL A 313 -15.76 14.26 5.99
N ASP A 314 -16.72 15.18 5.88
CA ASP A 314 -17.14 15.70 4.57
C ASP A 314 -16.00 16.46 3.89
N THR A 315 -15.77 16.16 2.61
CA THR A 315 -14.73 16.80 1.77
C THR A 315 -15.38 17.53 0.58
N PRO A 316 -16.21 18.57 0.80
CA PRO A 316 -16.88 19.25 -0.29
C PRO A 316 -15.86 19.89 -1.23
N GLY A 317 -15.96 19.57 -2.53
CA GLY A 317 -15.12 20.15 -3.57
C GLY A 317 -13.86 19.35 -3.93
N PHE A 318 -13.56 18.23 -3.26
CA PHE A 318 -12.44 17.37 -3.65
C PHE A 318 -12.66 15.89 -3.27
N THR A 319 -11.92 15.00 -3.93
CA THR A 319 -11.92 13.57 -3.58
C THR A 319 -10.63 13.25 -2.82
N PRO A 320 -10.67 12.88 -1.54
CA PRO A 320 -9.45 12.64 -0.77
C PRO A 320 -8.67 11.45 -1.37
N ARG A 321 -7.35 11.57 -1.45
CA ARG A 321 -6.43 10.56 -1.99
C ARG A 321 -5.99 9.57 -0.92
N GLU A 322 -5.91 8.28 -1.25
CA GLU A 322 -5.39 7.28 -0.31
C GLU A 322 -3.97 7.61 0.16
N GLY A 323 -3.70 7.39 1.45
CA GLY A 323 -2.41 7.66 2.09
C GLY A 323 -2.03 9.13 2.26
N SER A 324 -2.88 10.09 1.85
CA SER A 324 -2.51 11.51 1.77
C SER A 324 -2.79 12.36 3.02
N VAL A 325 -3.30 11.76 4.10
CA VAL A 325 -3.66 12.50 5.32
C VAL A 325 -2.40 12.76 6.16
N ALA A 326 -2.22 14.01 6.58
CA ALA A 326 -1.17 14.38 7.54
C ALA A 326 -1.69 15.41 8.55
N PHE A 327 -1.66 15.06 9.82
CA PHE A 327 -1.86 15.98 10.93
C PHE A 327 -0.68 16.96 11.02
N VAL A 328 -1.03 18.22 11.21
CA VAL A 328 -0.12 19.29 11.62
C VAL A 328 0.02 19.25 13.15
N ASP A 329 -1.10 19.07 13.83
CA ASP A 329 -1.32 18.95 15.28
C ASP A 329 -2.72 18.35 15.51
N PRO A 330 -3.19 18.13 16.76
CA PRO A 330 -4.50 17.52 17.02
C PRO A 330 -5.71 18.27 16.42
N GLY A 331 -5.59 19.55 16.12
CA GLY A 331 -6.68 20.37 15.59
C GLY A 331 -6.60 20.66 14.09
N ARG A 332 -5.46 20.39 13.45
CA ARG A 332 -5.20 20.77 12.06
C ARG A 332 -4.66 19.60 11.26
N MET A 333 -5.20 19.38 10.07
CA MET A 333 -4.72 18.36 9.14
C MET A 333 -4.73 18.85 7.71
N VAL A 334 -3.86 18.26 6.89
CA VAL A 334 -3.88 18.42 5.43
C VAL A 334 -4.24 17.11 4.74
N VAL A 335 -4.95 17.23 3.63
CA VAL A 335 -5.35 16.10 2.78
C VAL A 335 -5.17 16.49 1.32
N GLN A 336 -4.75 15.55 0.49
CA GLN A 336 -4.56 15.79 -0.93
C GLN A 336 -5.76 15.32 -1.76
N ASP A 337 -6.13 16.09 -2.76
CA ASP A 337 -7.10 15.70 -3.77
C ASP A 337 -6.50 14.67 -4.74
N ARG A 338 -7.23 13.59 -4.96
CA ARG A 338 -6.87 12.44 -5.81
C ARG A 338 -6.71 12.82 -7.28
N GLU A 339 -7.53 13.76 -7.76
CA GLU A 339 -7.58 14.06 -9.19
C GLU A 339 -6.68 15.25 -9.57
N THR A 340 -6.62 16.30 -8.75
CA THR A 340 -5.84 17.50 -9.07
C THR A 340 -4.47 17.55 -8.41
N GLY A 341 -4.23 16.74 -7.37
CA GLY A 341 -3.04 16.86 -6.51
C GLY A 341 -3.04 18.10 -5.60
N ALA A 342 -4.12 18.89 -5.59
CA ALA A 342 -4.26 20.04 -4.71
C ALA A 342 -4.27 19.61 -3.24
N VAL A 343 -3.59 20.38 -2.39
CA VAL A 343 -3.64 20.17 -0.94
C VAL A 343 -4.75 21.01 -0.33
N TRP A 344 -5.45 20.45 0.64
CA TRP A 344 -6.53 21.08 1.39
C TRP A 344 -6.19 21.06 2.88
N LEU A 345 -6.46 22.17 3.56
CA LEU A 345 -6.26 22.33 5.00
C LEU A 345 -7.61 22.31 5.72
N LYS A 346 -7.70 21.53 6.80
CA LYS A 346 -8.79 21.55 7.77
C LYS A 346 -8.25 22.09 9.09
N GLU A 347 -8.86 23.16 9.59
CA GLU A 347 -8.54 23.75 10.89
C GLU A 347 -9.74 23.68 11.83
N HIS A 348 -9.69 22.79 12.82
CA HIS A 348 -10.78 22.56 13.77
C HIS A 348 -12.12 22.42 13.01
N ASP A 349 -13.13 23.20 13.41
CA ASP A 349 -14.46 23.20 12.80
C ASP A 349 -14.59 24.10 11.56
N ARG A 350 -13.51 24.78 11.14
CA ARG A 350 -13.56 25.67 9.97
C ARG A 350 -13.81 24.88 8.68
N PRO A 351 -14.42 25.52 7.65
CA PRO A 351 -14.50 24.93 6.32
C PRO A 351 -13.11 24.56 5.76
N TRP A 352 -13.08 23.60 4.84
CA TRP A 352 -11.86 23.25 4.13
C TRP A 352 -11.30 24.45 3.36
N PHE A 353 -10.02 24.72 3.53
CA PHE A 353 -9.32 25.78 2.83
C PHE A 353 -8.39 25.19 1.76
N PRO A 354 -8.58 25.52 0.46
CA PRO A 354 -7.72 25.03 -0.60
C PRO A 354 -6.35 25.72 -0.54
N LEU A 355 -5.30 24.94 -0.34
CA LEU A 355 -3.92 25.40 -0.48
C LEU A 355 -3.46 25.38 -1.95
N GLY A 356 -4.19 24.69 -2.82
CA GLY A 356 -3.91 24.56 -4.26
C GLY A 356 -2.88 23.48 -4.56
N ALA A 357 -2.62 23.26 -5.86
CA ALA A 357 -1.63 22.29 -6.32
C ALA A 357 -0.21 22.91 -6.33
N PRO A 358 0.82 22.13 -5.96
CA PRO A 358 2.21 22.56 -6.04
C PRO A 358 2.64 22.78 -7.50
N PRO A 359 3.56 23.73 -7.78
CA PRO A 359 4.18 23.89 -9.09
C PRO A 359 5.26 22.82 -9.35
N PRO A 360 5.42 22.29 -10.58
CA PRO A 360 4.58 22.57 -11.74
C PRO A 360 3.22 21.88 -11.61
N ARG A 361 2.15 22.60 -12.01
CA ARG A 361 0.78 22.13 -11.83
C ARG A 361 0.41 21.18 -12.96
N HIS A 362 0.28 19.91 -12.64
CA HIS A 362 -0.13 18.88 -13.59
C HIS A 362 -1.32 18.09 -13.02
N PRO A 363 -2.55 18.34 -13.53
CA PRO A 363 -3.71 17.56 -13.14
C PRO A 363 -3.49 16.07 -13.40
N GLY A 364 -4.08 15.23 -12.57
CA GLY A 364 -4.00 13.77 -12.69
C GLY A 364 -2.70 13.15 -12.20
N VAL A 365 -1.65 13.93 -11.90
CA VAL A 365 -0.40 13.37 -11.37
C VAL A 365 -0.60 12.96 -9.91
N ASP A 366 -0.32 11.68 -9.64
CA ASP A 366 -0.31 11.16 -8.27
C ASP A 366 0.96 11.66 -7.56
N LEU A 367 0.76 12.62 -6.66
CA LEU A 367 1.82 13.13 -5.80
C LEU A 367 1.90 12.25 -4.56
N GLY A 368 3.08 12.13 -3.94
CA GLY A 368 3.17 11.40 -2.69
C GLY A 368 2.55 12.17 -1.50
N PRO A 369 2.47 11.53 -0.32
CA PRO A 369 1.77 12.11 0.82
C PRO A 369 2.39 13.47 1.22
N PRO A 370 1.55 14.50 1.46
CA PRO A 370 2.05 15.76 2.01
C PRO A 370 2.57 15.55 3.43
N SER A 371 3.50 16.39 3.84
CA SER A 371 3.88 16.56 5.24
C SER A 371 3.60 18.00 5.65
N ALA A 372 3.13 18.20 6.87
CA ALA A 372 2.83 19.52 7.38
C ALA A 372 3.28 19.67 8.84
N ALA A 373 3.65 20.90 9.22
CA ALA A 373 4.07 21.25 10.57
C ALA A 373 3.66 22.68 10.91
N SER A 374 3.53 22.96 12.21
CA SER A 374 3.29 24.33 12.71
C SER A 374 4.62 25.04 12.90
N VAL A 375 4.87 26.09 12.13
CA VAL A 375 6.10 26.89 12.17
C VAL A 375 5.71 28.30 12.58
N ARG A 376 6.11 28.70 13.81
CA ARG A 376 5.77 30.02 14.38
C ARG A 376 4.27 30.34 14.27
N GLY A 377 3.42 29.33 14.55
CA GLY A 377 1.96 29.41 14.50
C GLY A 377 1.33 29.25 13.11
N ARG A 378 2.12 29.24 12.03
CA ARG A 378 1.63 29.06 10.66
C ARG A 378 1.76 27.61 10.21
N VAL A 379 0.81 27.13 9.42
CA VAL A 379 0.91 25.81 8.79
C VAL A 379 1.87 25.91 7.60
N VAL A 380 2.94 25.12 7.64
CA VAL A 380 3.85 24.90 6.51
C VAL A 380 3.62 23.50 5.98
N VAL A 381 3.44 23.40 4.66
CA VAL A 381 3.19 22.12 3.96
C VAL A 381 4.33 21.87 2.99
N ALA A 382 4.91 20.68 3.02
CA ALA A 382 5.81 20.17 2.00
C ALA A 382 5.12 19.03 1.24
N VAL A 383 5.37 18.95 -0.06
CA VAL A 383 4.85 17.86 -0.91
C VAL A 383 5.82 17.61 -2.05
N ARG A 384 5.93 16.36 -2.51
CA ARG A 384 6.54 16.09 -3.80
C ARG A 384 5.75 16.79 -4.90
N ASP A 385 6.43 17.50 -5.79
CA ASP A 385 5.79 18.09 -6.96
C ASP A 385 5.82 17.18 -8.19
N ALA A 386 4.99 17.49 -9.19
CA ALA A 386 4.89 16.69 -10.41
C ALA A 386 6.17 16.72 -11.27
N GLY A 387 7.09 17.65 -11.02
CA GLY A 387 8.41 17.68 -11.64
C GLY A 387 9.41 16.72 -10.99
N GLY A 388 9.01 16.00 -9.94
CA GLY A 388 9.88 15.09 -9.20
C GLY A 388 10.78 15.76 -8.18
N GLY A 389 10.55 17.04 -7.87
CA GLY A 389 11.20 17.78 -6.79
C GLY A 389 10.30 17.94 -5.57
N VAL A 390 10.67 18.83 -4.65
CA VAL A 390 9.85 19.21 -3.49
C VAL A 390 9.36 20.63 -3.63
N SER A 391 8.08 20.84 -3.32
CA SER A 391 7.46 22.15 -3.17
C SER A 391 6.98 22.35 -1.75
N VAL A 392 7.18 23.55 -1.22
CA VAL A 392 6.71 23.99 0.09
C VAL A 392 5.70 25.11 -0.08
N ARG A 393 4.64 25.08 0.72
CA ARG A 393 3.72 26.19 0.89
C ARG A 393 3.84 26.74 2.30
N ASP A 394 4.03 28.05 2.37
CA ASP A 394 3.77 28.83 3.57
C ASP A 394 2.57 29.77 3.32
N GLY A 395 2.20 30.58 4.32
CA GLY A 395 1.09 31.54 4.20
C GLY A 395 1.21 32.55 3.05
N ARG A 396 2.35 32.63 2.34
CA ARG A 396 2.59 33.54 1.21
C ARG A 396 2.37 32.88 -0.15
N GLY A 397 2.46 31.55 -0.25
CA GLY A 397 2.26 30.84 -1.49
C GLY A 397 3.09 29.56 -1.61
N TRP A 398 3.01 28.91 -2.77
CA TRP A 398 3.88 27.78 -3.09
C TRP A 398 5.24 28.28 -3.56
N CYS A 399 6.29 27.59 -3.13
CA CYS A 399 7.63 27.72 -3.66
C CYS A 399 8.29 26.35 -3.88
N ARG A 400 9.15 26.24 -4.90
CA ARG A 400 9.90 25.02 -5.19
C ARG A 400 11.23 25.05 -4.43
N LEU A 401 11.49 23.99 -3.64
CA LEU A 401 12.81 23.72 -3.06
C LEU A 401 13.79 23.17 -4.09
N GLY A 402 13.27 22.60 -5.18
CA GLY A 402 14.06 21.89 -6.18
C GLY A 402 14.23 20.42 -5.84
N GLY A 403 15.38 19.86 -6.22
CA GLY A 403 15.60 18.41 -6.22
C GLY A 403 15.01 17.72 -7.46
N THR A 404 15.38 16.46 -7.65
CA THR A 404 14.90 15.58 -8.71
C THR A 404 14.80 14.16 -8.18
N ASP A 405 14.02 13.31 -8.85
CA ASP A 405 13.85 11.90 -8.49
C ASP A 405 13.48 11.65 -7.03
N ILE A 406 12.73 12.58 -6.44
CA ILE A 406 12.12 12.40 -5.13
C ILE A 406 11.22 11.16 -5.21
N GLY A 407 11.36 10.30 -4.19
CA GLY A 407 10.44 9.19 -3.92
C GLY A 407 9.03 9.70 -3.65
N ASP A 408 8.12 8.91 -3.08
CA ASP A 408 6.78 9.43 -2.83
C ASP A 408 6.76 10.43 -1.66
N GLU A 409 7.41 10.10 -0.53
CA GLU A 409 7.22 10.84 0.71
C GLU A 409 8.19 12.01 0.92
N VAL A 410 7.70 13.03 1.63
CA VAL A 410 8.50 14.15 2.16
C VAL A 410 8.18 14.32 3.64
N SER A 411 9.13 14.83 4.43
CA SER A 411 8.95 15.06 5.86
C SER A 411 9.35 16.47 6.25
N THR A 412 8.56 17.09 7.12
CA THR A 412 8.79 18.44 7.64
C THR A 412 9.02 18.35 9.14
N VAL A 413 10.12 18.90 9.65
CA VAL A 413 10.42 18.94 11.08
C VAL A 413 10.71 20.36 11.53
N VAL A 414 10.30 20.69 12.74
CA VAL A 414 10.63 21.96 13.38
C VAL A 414 11.65 21.68 14.47
N THR A 415 12.77 22.39 14.42
CA THR A 415 13.89 22.23 15.33
C THR A 415 13.58 22.82 16.70
N SER A 416 14.44 22.52 17.67
CA SER A 416 14.39 23.14 19.00
C SER A 416 14.51 24.68 18.94
N ALA A 417 15.25 25.20 17.96
CA ALA A 417 15.39 26.63 17.65
C ALA A 417 14.19 27.24 16.89
N GLY A 418 13.17 26.46 16.55
CA GLY A 418 12.01 26.92 15.78
C GLY A 418 12.28 27.13 14.28
N GLU A 419 13.35 26.54 13.75
CA GLU A 419 13.64 26.48 12.32
C GLU A 419 12.90 25.30 11.69
N ALA A 420 12.40 25.47 10.47
CA ALA A 420 11.73 24.40 9.75
C ALA A 420 12.70 23.75 8.76
N HIS A 421 12.72 22.43 8.74
CA HIS A 421 13.47 21.64 7.77
C HIS A 421 12.54 20.72 7.00
N VAL A 422 12.92 20.43 5.76
CA VAL A 422 12.24 19.47 4.88
C VAL A 422 13.24 18.43 4.43
N LEU A 423 12.86 17.15 4.49
CA LEU A 423 13.67 16.03 4.08
C LEU A 423 12.91 15.15 3.10
N ALA A 424 13.63 14.61 2.12
CA ALA A 424 13.09 13.68 1.15
C ALA A 424 14.17 12.68 0.70
N ALA A 425 13.75 11.46 0.40
CA ALA A 425 14.63 10.47 -0.23
C ALA A 425 14.58 10.63 -1.75
N SER A 426 15.74 10.54 -2.38
CA SER A 426 15.89 10.45 -3.84
C SER A 426 16.72 9.23 -4.21
N ARG A 427 16.80 8.90 -5.50
CA ARG A 427 17.70 7.84 -5.99
C ARG A 427 19.18 8.13 -5.70
N ALA A 428 19.56 9.41 -5.59
CA ALA A 428 20.93 9.83 -5.31
C ALA A 428 21.24 9.88 -3.80
N GLY A 429 20.24 9.80 -2.93
CA GLY A 429 20.39 9.93 -1.49
C GLY A 429 19.40 10.92 -0.87
N MET A 430 19.65 11.29 0.37
CA MET A 430 18.83 12.22 1.14
C MET A 430 19.00 13.65 0.63
N LEU A 431 17.89 14.31 0.32
CA LEU A 431 17.84 15.76 0.17
C LEU A 431 17.25 16.37 1.44
N HIS A 432 17.93 17.40 1.95
CA HIS A 432 17.59 18.07 3.20
C HIS A 432 17.68 19.58 2.99
N TRP A 433 16.61 20.29 3.28
CA TRP A 433 16.54 21.74 3.19
C TRP A 433 16.25 22.35 4.57
N ARG A 434 16.93 23.45 4.91
CA ARG A 434 16.55 24.37 5.98
C ARG A 434 15.75 25.52 5.36
N LEU A 435 14.50 25.73 5.79
CA LEU A 435 13.64 26.78 5.23
C LEU A 435 14.09 28.18 5.70
N THR A 436 14.12 29.16 4.80
CA THR A 436 14.56 30.54 5.07
C THR A 436 13.46 31.57 4.78
N GLU A 437 13.44 32.66 5.55
CA GLU A 437 12.56 33.84 5.34
C GLU A 437 13.40 35.01 4.77
N PRO A 438 13.94 34.99 3.52
CA PRO A 438 13.31 34.53 2.27
C PRO A 438 14.21 33.62 1.39
N GLY A 439 13.60 32.79 0.53
CA GLY A 439 14.34 32.00 -0.48
C GLY A 439 14.08 30.49 -0.50
N CYS A 440 12.96 30.05 0.08
CA CYS A 440 12.38 28.70 -0.01
C CYS A 440 13.18 27.60 0.68
N GLY A 441 14.49 27.68 0.75
CA GLY A 441 15.30 26.91 1.68
C GLY A 441 16.70 26.69 1.14
N GLU A 442 17.63 26.45 2.06
CA GLU A 442 19.03 26.15 1.76
C GLU A 442 19.27 24.66 1.94
N LEU A 443 20.00 24.06 0.99
CA LEU A 443 20.41 22.66 1.12
C LEU A 443 21.36 22.49 2.30
N VAL A 444 21.06 21.49 3.12
CA VAL A 444 21.94 20.98 4.16
C VAL A 444 22.60 19.72 3.59
N PRO A 445 23.95 19.65 3.51
CA PRO A 445 24.64 18.47 2.99
C PRO A 445 24.32 17.22 3.80
N SER A 446 24.10 16.10 3.12
CA SER A 446 23.88 14.80 3.71
C SER A 446 24.52 13.72 2.85
N ASP A 447 25.17 12.75 3.49
CA ASP A 447 25.78 11.56 2.86
C ASP A 447 24.91 10.32 3.07
N GLU A 448 23.66 10.51 3.48
CA GLU A 448 22.73 9.44 3.81
C GLU A 448 21.96 8.95 2.59
N HIS A 449 21.71 7.64 2.52
CA HIS A 449 21.04 6.99 1.39
C HIS A 449 19.77 6.23 1.85
N PRO A 450 18.71 6.95 2.25
CA PRO A 450 17.40 6.33 2.51
C PRO A 450 16.82 5.72 1.24
N VAL A 451 16.16 4.57 1.37
CA VAL A 451 15.54 3.85 0.23
C VAL A 451 14.02 4.00 0.14
N GLY A 452 13.46 4.86 0.99
CA GLY A 452 12.03 5.14 1.13
C GLY A 452 11.77 6.39 1.98
N GLY A 453 10.60 6.45 2.62
CA GLY A 453 10.20 7.55 3.49
C GLY A 453 11.16 7.84 4.63
N ILE A 454 11.38 9.13 4.89
CA ILE A 454 12.10 9.63 6.07
C ILE A 454 11.04 10.08 7.07
N ALA A 455 11.13 9.67 8.32
CA ALA A 455 10.28 10.14 9.41
C ALA A 455 11.00 11.20 10.23
N ALA A 456 10.27 12.17 10.78
CA ALA A 456 10.88 13.25 11.55
C ALA A 456 10.00 13.72 12.72
N ALA A 457 10.61 13.83 13.90
CA ALA A 457 9.98 14.31 15.13
C ALA A 457 11.02 14.85 16.12
N GLY A 458 10.73 15.98 16.78
CA GLY A 458 11.51 16.49 17.91
C GLY A 458 13.02 16.57 17.66
N GLY A 459 13.45 17.20 16.55
CA GLY A 459 14.87 17.32 16.18
C GLY A 459 15.54 16.00 15.73
N HIS A 460 14.78 14.91 15.59
CA HIS A 460 15.29 13.63 15.11
C HIS A 460 14.69 13.28 13.76
N VAL A 461 15.46 12.57 12.95
CA VAL A 461 14.98 11.93 11.72
C VAL A 461 15.35 10.46 11.71
N ALA A 462 14.46 9.62 11.18
CA ALA A 462 14.71 8.19 11.02
C ALA A 462 14.35 7.72 9.61
N PHE A 463 15.14 6.79 9.08
CA PHE A 463 14.89 6.17 7.79
C PHE A 463 15.45 4.75 7.78
N ARG A 464 15.05 3.93 6.79
CA ARG A 464 15.73 2.66 6.50
C ARG A 464 16.70 2.82 5.34
N ASN A 465 17.82 2.11 5.40
CA ASN A 465 18.73 1.95 4.26
C ASN A 465 18.39 0.68 3.45
N ALA A 466 19.20 0.37 2.44
CA ALA A 466 18.98 -0.77 1.54
C ALA A 466 19.13 -2.14 2.21
N THR A 467 19.86 -2.23 3.33
CA THR A 467 20.06 -3.48 4.07
C THR A 467 18.92 -3.77 5.06
N GLY A 468 18.04 -2.79 5.31
CA GLY A 468 16.97 -2.91 6.29
C GLY A 468 17.31 -2.36 7.68
N GLU A 469 18.49 -1.74 7.84
CA GLU A 469 18.84 -1.07 9.09
C GLU A 469 18.03 0.22 9.22
N VAL A 470 17.57 0.51 10.44
CA VAL A 470 16.92 1.79 10.78
C VAL A 470 17.96 2.74 11.35
N VAL A 471 18.20 3.83 10.65
CA VAL A 471 19.18 4.87 11.02
C VAL A 471 18.45 6.06 11.59
N VAL A 472 18.97 6.62 12.69
CA VAL A 472 18.48 7.86 13.32
C VAL A 472 19.57 8.92 13.27
N LEU A 473 19.20 10.11 12.79
CA LEU A 473 20.03 11.31 12.87
C LEU A 473 19.41 12.30 13.87
N ALA A 474 20.24 13.12 14.50
CA ALA A 474 19.80 14.15 15.45
C ALA A 474 20.32 15.54 15.10
N GLU A 475 19.46 16.54 15.27
CA GLU A 475 19.74 17.98 15.12
C GLU A 475 20.95 18.41 15.96
N GLU A 476 20.98 18.01 17.24
CA GLU A 476 22.07 18.35 18.18
C GLU A 476 23.44 17.80 17.78
N ALA A 477 23.44 16.73 16.98
CA ALA A 477 24.64 16.14 16.39
C ALA A 477 24.94 16.70 14.99
N GLY A 478 24.31 17.81 14.58
CA GLY A 478 24.44 18.38 13.25
C GLY A 478 23.85 17.48 12.15
N TRP A 479 22.73 16.82 12.44
CA TRP A 479 22.06 15.85 11.56
C TRP A 479 22.95 14.65 11.19
N LYS A 480 23.79 14.21 12.13
CA LYS A 480 24.62 13.01 11.99
C LYS A 480 23.99 11.81 12.69
N ARG A 481 24.42 10.60 12.29
CA ARG A 481 23.96 9.33 12.86
C ARG A 481 24.24 9.28 14.36
N VAL A 482 23.18 9.10 15.14
CA VAL A 482 23.26 8.88 16.59
C VAL A 482 22.87 7.46 16.98
N ARG A 483 22.16 6.74 16.09
CA ARG A 483 21.74 5.35 16.31
C ARG A 483 21.56 4.62 14.98
N THR A 484 21.93 3.35 14.95
CA THR A 484 21.61 2.41 13.87
C THR A 484 21.09 1.13 14.50
N LEU A 485 19.96 0.64 14.00
CA LEU A 485 19.33 -0.60 14.44
C LEU A 485 19.40 -1.62 13.31
N ASP A 486 20.02 -2.76 13.58
CA ASP A 486 19.87 -3.94 12.74
C ASP A 486 18.48 -4.54 12.98
N ALA A 487 17.55 -4.18 12.10
CA ALA A 487 16.11 -4.30 12.33
C ALA A 487 15.42 -5.20 11.30
N ASP A 488 16.11 -5.59 10.23
CA ASP A 488 15.53 -6.21 9.04
C ASP A 488 14.20 -5.53 8.62
N ALA A 489 14.16 -4.20 8.67
CA ALA A 489 12.94 -3.44 8.44
C ALA A 489 12.51 -3.50 6.97
N ILE A 490 11.23 -3.80 6.74
CA ILE A 490 10.64 -3.87 5.38
C ILE A 490 9.69 -2.70 5.09
N THR A 491 9.37 -1.87 6.09
CA THR A 491 8.64 -0.60 5.92
C THR A 491 9.45 0.59 6.43
N ASP A 492 9.04 1.80 6.04
CA ASP A 492 9.73 3.02 6.51
C ASP A 492 9.40 3.21 8.00
N PRO A 493 10.33 3.68 8.83
CA PRO A 493 10.04 3.87 10.24
C PRO A 493 9.03 5.01 10.44
N ALA A 494 8.34 4.98 11.58
CA ALA A 494 7.76 6.14 12.23
C ALA A 494 8.65 6.55 13.41
N ILE A 495 8.61 7.83 13.76
CA ILE A 495 9.38 8.38 14.88
C ILE A 495 8.52 9.36 15.69
N ALA A 496 8.65 9.31 17.02
CA ALA A 496 8.13 10.30 17.97
C ALA A 496 9.29 10.80 18.87
N PRO A 497 9.13 11.89 19.65
CA PRO A 497 10.18 12.39 20.55
C PRO A 497 10.68 11.33 21.55
N GLY A 498 11.91 11.49 22.05
CA GLY A 498 12.49 10.56 23.03
C GLY A 498 13.58 9.59 22.50
N PRO A 499 13.96 9.58 21.22
CA PRO A 499 13.15 9.13 20.09
C PRO A 499 12.55 7.72 20.27
N VAL A 500 11.24 7.59 20.02
CA VAL A 500 10.54 6.30 19.89
C VAL A 500 10.45 5.94 18.41
N LEU A 501 10.75 4.69 18.05
CA LEU A 501 10.69 4.20 16.67
C LEU A 501 9.66 3.07 16.55
N ALA A 502 8.94 3.04 15.43
CA ALA A 502 8.09 1.91 15.07
C ALA A 502 8.24 1.57 13.59
N PHE A 503 8.31 0.29 13.26
CA PHE A 503 8.39 -0.20 11.88
C PHE A 503 7.87 -1.62 11.79
N ARG A 504 7.60 -2.09 10.57
CA ARG A 504 7.31 -3.50 10.30
C ARG A 504 8.61 -4.21 9.93
N ASN A 505 8.95 -5.27 10.67
CA ASN A 505 10.13 -6.08 10.41
C ASN A 505 9.86 -7.15 9.34
N ALA A 506 10.89 -7.86 8.91
CA ALA A 506 10.79 -8.88 7.86
C ALA A 506 9.94 -10.12 8.24
N ASP A 507 9.56 -10.27 9.51
CA ASP A 507 8.59 -11.29 9.97
C ASP A 507 7.14 -10.79 9.89
N GLY A 508 6.92 -9.57 9.41
CA GLY A 508 5.61 -8.95 9.25
C GLY A 508 5.02 -8.41 10.55
N LEU A 509 5.82 -8.33 11.62
CA LEU A 509 5.40 -7.89 12.94
C LEU A 509 5.70 -6.41 13.14
N LEU A 510 4.88 -5.73 13.94
CA LEU A 510 5.16 -4.37 14.38
C LEU A 510 6.24 -4.43 15.44
N GLU A 511 7.35 -3.76 15.21
CA GLU A 511 8.46 -3.65 16.14
C GLU A 511 8.58 -2.20 16.61
N VAL A 512 8.59 -2.01 17.93
CA VAL A 512 8.67 -0.70 18.59
C VAL A 512 9.92 -0.64 19.45
N HIS A 513 10.69 0.43 19.30
CA HIS A 513 11.91 0.68 20.07
C HIS A 513 11.79 2.01 20.80
N ARG A 514 12.07 1.98 22.10
CA ARG A 514 12.31 3.18 22.92
C ARG A 514 13.71 3.07 23.57
N PRO A 515 14.26 4.13 24.17
CA PRO A 515 15.49 4.00 24.94
C PRO A 515 15.38 2.88 25.99
N GLY A 516 16.25 1.88 25.90
CA GLY A 516 16.30 0.77 26.85
C GLY A 516 15.19 -0.28 26.77
N ALA A 517 14.24 -0.19 25.82
CA ALA A 517 13.22 -1.24 25.66
C ALA A 517 12.80 -1.48 24.20
N ARG A 518 12.32 -2.70 23.96
CA ARG A 518 11.84 -3.19 22.67
C ARG A 518 10.55 -3.98 22.87
N ALA A 519 9.61 -3.82 21.94
CA ALA A 519 8.39 -4.61 21.88
C ALA A 519 8.11 -5.09 20.46
N VAL A 520 7.51 -6.27 20.35
CA VAL A 520 7.10 -6.86 19.08
C VAL A 520 5.63 -7.25 19.22
N LEU A 521 4.79 -6.74 18.32
CA LEU A 521 3.33 -6.74 18.43
C LEU A 521 2.69 -7.12 17.11
N GLY A 522 1.60 -7.89 17.18
CA GLY A 522 0.74 -8.23 16.04
C GLY A 522 1.47 -8.89 14.87
N PRO A 523 0.72 -9.27 13.82
CA PRO A 523 1.11 -9.03 12.45
C PRO A 523 0.44 -7.74 11.95
N VAL A 524 1.15 -6.96 11.14
CA VAL A 524 0.63 -5.74 10.50
C VAL A 524 0.87 -5.82 8.98
N GLU A 525 0.10 -5.08 8.20
CA GLU A 525 0.10 -5.14 6.72
C GLU A 525 0.67 -3.89 6.07
N GLY A 526 0.95 -2.85 6.85
CA GLY A 526 1.41 -1.57 6.35
C GLY A 526 2.41 -0.92 7.29
N ARG A 527 2.88 0.25 6.86
CA ARG A 527 3.72 1.11 7.67
C ARG A 527 2.96 1.56 8.93
N PRO A 528 3.57 1.49 10.13
CA PRO A 528 2.97 2.06 11.32
C PRO A 528 3.11 3.58 11.37
N ALA A 529 2.31 4.22 12.20
CA ALA A 529 2.51 5.59 12.67
C ALA A 529 2.54 5.63 14.19
N LEU A 530 3.09 6.71 14.75
CA LEU A 530 3.15 6.96 16.19
C LEU A 530 2.33 8.19 16.55
N SER A 531 1.76 8.20 17.74
CA SER A 531 1.22 9.42 18.36
C SER A 531 2.35 10.45 18.57
N PRO A 532 2.02 11.75 18.67
CA PRO A 532 3.00 12.80 18.91
C PRO A 532 3.83 12.58 20.18
N ASP A 533 3.26 11.94 21.20
CA ASP A 533 3.91 11.64 22.48
C ASP A 533 4.68 10.31 22.46
N GLY A 534 4.52 9.49 21.40
CA GLY A 534 5.19 8.20 21.25
C GLY A 534 4.64 7.09 22.15
N ASP A 535 3.47 7.30 22.76
CA ASP A 535 2.81 6.37 23.68
C ASP A 535 1.87 5.37 22.97
N GLN A 536 1.55 5.62 21.70
CA GLN A 536 0.69 4.76 20.88
C GLN A 536 1.27 4.59 19.48
N ALA A 537 1.27 3.35 19.01
CA ALA A 537 1.49 3.02 17.62
C ALA A 537 0.16 2.65 16.95
N ALA A 538 -0.01 2.95 15.67
CA ALA A 538 -1.14 2.46 14.89
C ALA A 538 -0.67 1.86 13.58
N ALA A 539 -1.34 0.80 13.11
CA ALA A 539 -1.04 0.18 11.83
C ALA A 539 -2.27 -0.54 11.25
N LEU A 540 -2.29 -0.69 9.92
CA LEU A 540 -3.23 -1.59 9.24
C LEU A 540 -2.92 -3.04 9.61
N THR A 541 -3.92 -3.79 10.06
CA THR A 541 -3.80 -5.23 10.39
C THR A 541 -4.46 -6.13 9.35
N GLY A 542 -4.17 -7.44 9.41
CA GLY A 542 -4.62 -8.41 8.41
C GLY A 542 -6.14 -8.56 8.27
N ASP A 543 -6.90 -8.12 9.28
CA ASP A 543 -8.37 -8.03 9.27
C ASP A 543 -8.90 -6.75 8.59
N GLY A 544 -8.03 -5.94 7.97
CA GLY A 544 -8.43 -4.77 7.20
C GLY A 544 -8.75 -3.55 8.05
N LEU A 545 -8.44 -3.58 9.34
CA LEU A 545 -8.69 -2.47 10.27
C LEU A 545 -7.38 -1.79 10.63
N ILE A 546 -7.46 -0.50 10.97
CA ILE A 546 -6.36 0.17 11.67
C ILE A 546 -6.52 -0.14 13.16
N ARG A 547 -5.48 -0.71 13.76
CA ARG A 547 -5.44 -0.99 15.20
C ARG A 547 -4.39 -0.13 15.86
N THR A 548 -4.69 0.32 17.07
CA THR A 548 -3.75 0.99 17.96
C THR A 548 -3.13 -0.01 18.92
N PHE A 549 -1.88 0.24 19.27
CA PHE A 549 -1.04 -0.59 20.11
C PHE A 549 -0.39 0.32 21.16
N PRO A 550 -0.48 -0.02 22.46
CA PRO A 550 0.25 0.74 23.47
C PRO A 550 1.75 0.58 23.25
N VAL A 551 2.49 1.67 23.33
CA VAL A 551 3.96 1.64 23.37
C VAL A 551 4.37 1.41 24.83
N PRO A 552 5.01 0.28 25.15
CA PRO A 552 5.31 -0.10 26.53
C PRO A 552 6.42 0.74 27.13
#